data_AF-A0A0A9GXX7-F1
#
_entry.id   AF-A0A0A9GXX7-F1
#
_cell.length_a   1.000
_cell.length_b   1.000
_cell.length_c   1.000
_cell.angle_alpha   90.00
_cell.angle_beta   90.00
_cell.angle_gamma   90.00
#
_symmetry.space_group_name_H-M   'P 1'
#
loop_
_entity.id
_entity.type
_entity.pdbx_description
1 polymer ?
#
loop_
_entity_poly.entity_id
_entity_poly.type
_entity_poly.pdbx_seq_one_letter_code
_entity_poly.pdbx_strand_id
1 'polypeptide(L)' 'MFTARRKIQKDKGVEPTEFEDTVTQAFFDLENGNQELKSDLKDLYINGAVWMLLATGRLLLSMFHTGFKRLTRRSM' A
#
# COMPACT_ATOMS: atom_id res chain seq x y z
N MET A 1 14.10 10.28 0.42
CA MET A 1 14.23 8.81 0.41
C MET A 1 13.03 8.22 -0.31
N PHE A 2 13.25 7.35 -1.31
CA PHE A 2 12.23 6.90 -2.28
C PHE A 2 11.74 5.46 -2.01
N THR A 3 12.09 4.89 -0.86
CA THR A 3 11.96 3.45 -0.58
C THR A 3 10.55 3.03 -0.18
N ALA A 4 9.82 3.89 0.54
CA ALA A 4 8.44 3.63 0.93
C ALA A 4 7.55 3.48 -0.30
N ARG A 5 7.63 4.41 -1.28
CA ARG A 5 6.82 4.42 -2.51
C ARG A 5 6.80 3.11 -3.31
N ARG A 6 7.72 2.18 -3.06
CA ARG A 6 7.67 0.82 -3.61
C ARG A 6 6.48 -0.01 -3.13
N LYS A 7 5.93 0.29 -1.95
CA LYS A 7 4.78 -0.42 -1.36
C LYS A 7 3.46 -0.08 -2.03
N ILE A 8 3.38 1.07 -2.69
CA ILE A 8 2.21 1.46 -3.46
C ILE A 8 2.42 1.19 -4.96
N GLN A 9 1.52 0.41 -5.56
CA GLN A 9 1.51 0.13 -6.98
C GLN A 9 0.18 0.58 -7.59
N LYS A 10 0.19 1.73 -8.25
CA LYS A 10 -0.95 2.26 -8.99
C LYS A 10 -0.80 1.99 -10.49
N ASP A 11 -1.88 2.21 -11.22
CA ASP A 11 -1.86 2.21 -12.69
C ASP A 11 -0.87 3.24 -13.25
N LYS A 12 -0.41 2.98 -14.49
CA LYS A 12 0.58 3.83 -15.15
C LYS A 12 0.10 5.28 -15.24
N GLY A 13 0.91 6.19 -14.71
CA GLY A 13 0.67 7.64 -14.77
C GLY A 13 -0.19 8.19 -13.63
N VAL A 14 -0.59 7.35 -12.66
CA VAL A 14 -1.31 7.81 -11.47
C VAL A 14 -0.31 8.02 -10.34
N GLU A 15 -0.10 9.27 -9.95
CA GLU A 15 0.71 9.60 -8.77
C GLU A 15 -0.01 9.16 -7.47
N PRO A 16 0.73 8.68 -6.47
CA PRO A 16 0.23 8.51 -5.11
C PRO A 16 -0.25 9.83 -4.53
N THR A 17 -1.32 9.77 -3.75
CA THR A 17 -1.79 10.88 -2.92
C THR A 17 -0.94 11.01 -1.65
N GLU A 18 -0.92 12.18 -1.03
CA GLU A 18 -0.17 12.41 0.24
C GLU A 18 -0.59 11.44 1.36
N PHE A 19 -1.88 11.11 1.42
CA PHE A 19 -2.40 10.13 2.37
C PHE A 19 -1.82 8.73 2.11
N GLU A 20 -1.81 8.31 0.85
CA GLU A 20 -1.22 7.03 0.46
C GLU A 20 0.29 6.99 0.73
N ASP A 21 1.02 8.08 0.51
CA ASP A 21 2.44 8.19 0.88
C ASP A 21 2.63 8.01 2.40
N THR A 22 1.74 8.56 3.22
CA THR A 22 1.76 8.40 4.69
C THR A 22 1.51 6.95 5.11
N VAL A 23 0.50 6.30 4.53
CA VAL A 23 0.20 4.87 4.78
C VAL A 23 1.38 4.00 4.37
N THR A 24 1.96 4.30 3.22
CA THR A 24 3.11 3.60 2.65
C THR A 24 4.36 3.74 3.53
N GLN A 25 4.61 4.92 4.10
CA GLN A 25 5.69 5.13 5.05
C GLN A 25 5.49 4.30 6.33
N ALA A 26 4.27 4.26 6.88
CA ALA A 26 3.97 3.45 8.07
C ALA A 26 4.23 1.95 7.84
N PHE A 27 3.90 1.42 6.65
CA PHE A 27 4.23 0.03 6.29
C PHE A 27 5.74 -0.22 6.20
N PHE A 28 6.49 0.74 5.66
CA PHE A 28 7.94 0.63 5.59
C PHE A 28 8.58 0.63 6.98
N ASP A 29 8.10 1.48 7.88
CA ASP A 29 8.59 1.55 9.25
C ASP A 29 8.25 0.26 10.03
N LEU A 30 7.06 -0.32 9.82
CA LEU A 30 6.68 -1.62 10.37
C LEU A 30 7.55 -2.77 9.85
N GLU A 31 7.89 -2.78 8.56
CA GLU A 31 8.78 -3.78 7.96
C GLU A 31 10.19 -3.74 8.58
N ASN A 32 10.69 -2.53 8.88
CA ASN A 32 12.03 -2.36 9.44
C ASN A 32 12.05 -2.45 10.97
N GLY A 33 10.94 -2.15 11.63
CA GLY A 33 10.80 -2.17 13.08
C GLY A 33 10.46 -3.53 13.67
N ASN A 34 9.93 -4.47 12.89
CA ASN A 34 9.53 -5.79 13.38
C ASN A 34 10.09 -6.93 12.52
N GLN A 35 11.02 -7.72 13.10
CA GLN A 35 11.71 -8.79 12.37
C GLN A 35 10.77 -9.94 11.98
N GLU A 36 9.74 -10.22 12.77
CA GLU A 36 8.78 -11.31 12.48
C GLU A 36 7.90 -10.96 11.28
N LEU A 37 7.40 -9.73 11.25
CA LEU A 37 6.51 -9.24 10.18
C LEU A 37 7.27 -8.84 8.91
N LYS A 38 8.59 -8.71 8.97
CA LYS A 38 9.41 -8.23 7.85
C LYS A 38 9.22 -9.06 6.58
N SER A 39 9.15 -10.38 6.70
CA SER A 39 8.98 -11.27 5.55
C SER A 39 7.61 -11.09 4.90
N ASP A 40 6.55 -11.06 5.71
CA ASP A 40 5.18 -10.90 5.22
C ASP A 40 4.95 -9.52 4.62
N LEU A 41 5.46 -8.48 5.29
CA LEU A 41 5.33 -7.11 4.83
C LEU A 41 6.13 -6.87 3.55
N LYS A 42 7.30 -7.49 3.35
CA LYS A 42 8.13 -7.32 2.16
C LYS A 42 7.38 -7.62 0.86
N ASP A 43 6.55 -8.64 0.86
CA ASP A 43 5.74 -9.05 -0.29
C ASP A 43 4.34 -8.38 -0.32
N LEU A 44 4.03 -7.53 0.67
CA LEU A 44 2.81 -6.74 0.72
C LEU A 44 2.94 -5.47 -0.14
N TYR A 45 1.96 -5.29 -1.02
CA TYR A 45 1.77 -4.10 -1.83
C TYR A 45 0.31 -3.64 -1.75
N ILE A 46 0.09 -2.33 -1.85
CA ILE A 46 -1.23 -1.71 -1.87
C ILE A 46 -1.45 -1.02 -3.20
N ASN A 47 -2.67 -1.05 -3.71
CA ASN A 47 -3.03 -0.32 -4.94
C ASN A 47 -3.66 1.04 -4.65
N GLY A 48 -4.19 1.20 -3.45
CA GLY A 48 -4.72 2.46 -2.98
C GLY A 48 -5.16 2.37 -1.54
N ALA A 49 -5.20 3.53 -0.89
CA ALA A 49 -5.70 3.70 0.46
C ALA A 49 -6.63 4.90 0.49
N VAL A 50 -7.81 4.73 1.08
CA VAL A 50 -8.80 5.80 1.20
C VAL A 50 -9.30 5.84 2.65
N TRP A 51 -9.46 7.06 3.14
CA TRP A 51 -10.16 7.30 4.39
C TRP A 51 -11.59 7.74 4.11
N MET A 52 -12.56 7.11 4.78
CA MET A 52 -13.98 7.42 4.62
C MET A 52 -14.65 7.58 5.99
N LEU A 53 -15.52 8.58 6.08
CA LEU A 53 -16.43 8.78 7.21
C LEU A 53 -17.65 7.87 7.04
N LEU A 54 -17.84 6.95 7.99
CA LEU A 54 -19.02 6.09 8.01
C LEU A 54 -20.21 6.84 8.63
N ALA A 55 -21.42 6.45 8.24
CA ALA A 55 -22.66 7.00 8.82
C ALA A 55 -22.76 6.83 10.35
N THR A 56 -21.98 5.91 10.91
CA THR A 56 -21.84 5.69 12.36
C THR A 56 -20.92 6.70 13.05
N GLY A 57 -20.35 7.66 12.32
CA GLY A 57 -19.38 8.65 12.82
C GLY A 57 -17.96 8.11 12.99
N ARG A 58 -17.67 6.89 12.54
CA ARG A 58 -16.34 6.28 12.63
C ARG A 58 -15.53 6.52 11.37
N LEU A 59 -14.23 6.74 11.52
CA LEU A 59 -13.28 6.79 10.40
C LEU A 59 -12.82 5.37 10.09
N LEU A 60 -12.98 4.96 8.83
CA LEU A 60 -12.50 3.67 8.33
C LEU A 60 -11.41 3.90 7.30
N LEU A 61 -10.28 3.23 7.48
CA LEU A 61 -9.24 3.11 6.47
C LEU A 61 -9.54 1.89 5.59
N SER A 62 -9.92 2.11 4.34
CA SER A 62 -10.02 1.06 3.34
C SER A 62 -8.70 0.97 2.57
N MET A 63 -8.13 -0.23 2.52
CA MET A 63 -6.94 -0.52 1.73
C MET A 63 -7.30 -1.60 0.71
N PHE A 64 -7.00 -1.33 -0.56
CA PHE A 64 -7.16 -2.34 -1.61
C PHE A 64 -5.84 -3.08 -1.74
N HIS A 65 -5.78 -4.28 -1.16
CA HIS A 65 -4.68 -5.21 -1.36
C HIS A 65 -4.97 -6.05 -2.59
N THR A 66 -4.24 -5.78 -3.67
CA THR A 66 -4.20 -6.69 -4.82
C THR A 66 -3.00 -7.59 -4.62
N GLY A 67 -3.21 -8.70 -3.91
CA GLY A 67 -2.19 -9.74 -3.78
C GLY A 67 -1.94 -10.37 -5.14
N PHE A 68 -0.88 -9.96 -5.84
CA PHE A 68 -0.44 -10.70 -7.02
C PHE A 68 1.05 -10.52 -7.23
N LYS A 69 1.80 -11.61 -7.08
CA LYS A 69 3.08 -11.80 -7.77
C LYS A 69 2.86 -11.42 -9.23
N ARG A 70 3.25 -10.21 -9.59
CA ARG A 70 3.49 -9.75 -10.96
C ARG A 70 2.42 -10.26 -11.95
N LEU A 71 1.34 -9.50 -12.12
CA LEU A 71 0.48 -9.56 -13.31
C LEU A 71 1.23 -9.05 -14.56
N THR A 72 2.40 -9.63 -14.85
CA THR A 72 2.89 -9.74 -16.23
C THR A 72 2.25 -10.98 -16.83
N ARG A 73 0.93 -10.97 -17.05
CA ARG A 73 0.40 -11.73 -18.16
C ARG A 73 0.66 -10.88 -19.40
N ARG A 74 1.66 -11.33 -20.17
CA ARG A 74 1.76 -11.09 -21.61
C ARG A 74 0.33 -11.00 -22.18
N SER A 75 -0.10 -9.82 -22.60
CA SER A 75 -1.00 -9.77 -23.74
C SER A 75 -0.09 -9.56 -24.93
N MET A 76 -0.01 -10.64 -25.70
CA MET A 76 0.38 -10.67 -27.10
C MET A 76 -0.54 -9.76 -27.91
#